data_AF-A0A811YCK9-F1
#
_entry.id   AF-A0A811YCK9-F1
#
_cell.length_a   1.000
_cell.length_b   1.000
_cell.length_c   1.000
_cell.angle_alpha   90.00
_cell.angle_beta   90.00
_cell.angle_gamma   90.00
#
_symmetry.space_group_name_H-M   'P 1'
#
loop_
_entity.id
_entity.type
_entity.pdbx_description
1 polymer ?
#
loop_
_entity_poly.entity_id
_entity_poly.type
_entity_poly.pdbx_seq_one_letter_code
_entity_poly.pdbx_strand_id
1 'polypeptide(L)'
;MALCYGYCSDYHEKKRKTDHQEAHEDSKKTIKMHEKRHTKQKNDGKTPQGAVPAYLLDREGHIKIYSNRKEKEESMERIVTKACCVGDGFTQKPPKYKRFIRTMSSCVKKTHVTHPELRATFWGASVLSICQVTIRGVITKGIVLEVNTSELGLATQGGKVIWGKIWQVTNNPENDGCMTVVLLL
;
A
#
# COMPACT_ATOMS: atom_id res chain seq x y z
N MET A 1 40.91 33.43 15.78
CA MET A 1 41.47 33.29 14.42
C MET A 1 40.82 32.08 13.75
N ALA A 2 39.78 32.26 12.92
CA ALA A 2 39.28 31.21 12.01
C ALA A 2 38.20 31.76 11.04
N LEU A 3 38.61 32.59 10.07
CA LEU A 3 37.82 32.87 8.85
C LEU A 3 38.76 32.93 7.63
N CYS A 4 39.65 31.95 7.49
CA CYS A 4 40.69 31.94 6.44
C CYS A 4 40.48 30.91 5.32
N TYR A 5 39.29 30.32 5.18
CA TYR A 5 38.95 29.53 3.99
C TYR A 5 37.86 30.26 3.21
N GLY A 6 38.27 30.95 2.14
CA GLY A 6 37.36 31.60 1.20
C GLY A 6 36.51 30.60 0.41
N TYR A 7 35.39 31.06 -0.16
CA TYR A 7 34.53 30.23 -1.01
C TYR A 7 35.33 29.62 -2.17
N CYS A 8 34.99 28.37 -2.53
CA CYS A 8 35.52 27.71 -3.72
C CYS A 8 35.27 28.59 -4.96
N SER A 9 36.27 28.73 -5.84
CA SER A 9 36.24 29.64 -7.01
C SER A 9 34.97 29.46 -7.87
N ASP A 10 34.45 28.24 -7.97
CA ASP A 10 33.27 27.92 -8.78
C ASP A 10 31.92 28.20 -8.09
N TYR A 11 31.93 28.68 -6.84
CA TYR A 11 30.72 28.85 -6.03
C TYR A 11 29.72 29.80 -6.68
N HIS A 12 30.19 30.97 -7.14
CA HIS A 12 29.33 31.98 -7.75
C HIS A 12 28.74 31.50 -9.09
N GLU A 13 29.50 30.74 -9.87
CA GLU A 13 29.01 30.19 -11.13
C GLU A 13 27.99 29.06 -10.91
N LYS A 14 28.23 28.17 -9.94
CA LYS A 14 27.26 27.14 -9.56
C LYS A 14 25.96 27.75 -9.03
N LYS A 15 26.06 28.73 -8.13
CA LYS A 15 24.89 29.44 -7.58
C LYS A 15 24.04 30.08 -8.67
N ARG A 16 24.66 30.79 -9.61
CA ARG A 16 23.96 31.42 -10.75
C ARG A 16 23.24 30.39 -11.65
N LYS A 17 23.83 29.22 -11.87
CA LYS A 17 23.20 28.14 -12.67
C LYS A 17 22.00 27.54 -11.94
N THR A 18 22.11 27.29 -10.63
CA THR A 18 21.01 26.77 -9.81
C THR A 18 19.85 27.77 -9.73
N ASP A 19 20.13 29.05 -9.43
CA ASP A 19 19.12 30.10 -9.33
C ASP A 19 18.35 30.27 -10.65
N HIS A 20 19.05 30.22 -11.79
CA HIS A 20 18.43 30.27 -13.12
C HIS A 20 17.53 29.05 -13.38
N GLN A 21 17.97 27.86 -12.96
CA GLN A 21 17.20 26.63 -13.13
C GLN A 21 15.95 26.62 -12.23
N GLU A 22 16.05 27.09 -11.00
CA GLU A 22 14.93 27.25 -10.06
C GLU A 22 13.91 28.28 -10.58
N ALA A 23 14.36 29.45 -11.04
CA ALA A 23 13.48 30.48 -11.61
C ALA A 23 12.70 30.00 -12.84
N HIS A 24 13.33 29.18 -13.69
CA HIS A 24 12.67 28.59 -14.85
C HIS A 24 11.60 27.56 -14.44
N GLU A 25 11.87 26.72 -13.45
CA GLU A 25 10.89 25.76 -12.93
C GLU A 25 9.72 26.44 -12.22
N ASP A 26 9.96 27.51 -11.46
CA ASP A 26 8.89 28.27 -10.79
C ASP A 26 8.01 29.04 -11.77
N SER A 27 8.60 29.56 -12.85
CA SER A 27 7.86 30.17 -13.96
C SER A 27 6.94 29.12 -14.63
N LYS A 28 7.45 27.92 -14.92
CA LYS A 28 6.64 26.83 -15.48
C LYS A 28 5.49 26.40 -14.56
N LYS A 29 5.73 26.30 -13.24
CA LYS A 29 4.68 25.96 -12.27
C LYS A 29 3.59 27.03 -12.25
N THR A 30 3.97 28.31 -12.31
CA THR A 30 3.03 29.45 -12.32
C THR A 30 2.18 29.46 -13.59
N ILE A 31 2.79 29.25 -14.75
CA ILE A 31 2.07 29.13 -16.04
C ILE A 31 1.10 27.94 -16.00
N LYS A 32 1.55 26.76 -15.55
CA LYS A 32 0.73 25.56 -15.43
C LYS A 32 -0.43 25.72 -14.45
N MET A 33 -0.23 26.46 -13.34
CA MET A 33 -1.31 26.80 -12.41
C MET A 33 -2.32 27.74 -13.06
N HIS A 34 -1.88 28.69 -13.88
CA HIS A 34 -2.77 29.61 -14.59
C HIS A 34 -3.60 28.88 -15.64
N GLU A 35 -2.99 28.01 -16.46
CA GLU A 35 -3.69 27.18 -17.44
C GLU A 35 -4.73 26.25 -16.80
N LYS A 36 -4.37 25.60 -15.69
CA LYS A 36 -5.27 24.72 -14.93
C LYS A 36 -6.42 25.47 -14.27
N ARG A 37 -6.24 26.74 -13.89
CA ARG A 37 -7.34 27.58 -13.37
C ARG A 37 -8.34 27.93 -14.46
N HIS A 38 -7.88 28.07 -15.71
CA HIS A 38 -8.72 28.38 -16.87
C HIS A 38 -9.46 27.15 -17.44
N THR A 39 -9.07 25.92 -17.07
CA THR A 39 -9.72 24.67 -17.51
C THR A 39 -10.31 23.88 -16.34
N LYS A 40 -11.65 23.81 -16.25
CA LYS A 40 -12.33 22.93 -15.29
C LYS A 40 -12.24 21.47 -15.76
N GLN A 41 -11.43 20.65 -15.10
CA GLN A 41 -11.47 19.20 -15.30
C GLN A 41 -12.70 18.60 -14.58
N LYS A 42 -13.56 17.91 -15.33
CA LYS A 42 -14.60 17.04 -14.75
C LYS A 42 -13.95 15.69 -14.44
N ASN A 43 -14.10 15.23 -13.19
CA ASN A 43 -13.70 13.89 -12.82
C ASN A 43 -14.77 12.91 -13.28
N ASP A 44 -14.46 12.10 -14.30
CA ASP A 44 -15.29 10.96 -14.65
C ASP A 44 -15.15 9.90 -13.55
N GLY A 45 -16.25 9.58 -12.86
CA GLY A 45 -16.33 8.60 -11.78
C GLY A 45 -16.10 7.15 -12.24
N LYS A 46 -14.92 6.86 -12.79
CA LYS A 46 -14.51 5.50 -13.14
C LYS A 46 -14.00 4.81 -11.89
N THR A 47 -14.62 3.67 -11.61
CA THR A 47 -14.22 2.67 -10.61
C THR A 47 -12.70 2.47 -10.67
N PRO A 48 -11.98 2.44 -9.53
CA PRO A 48 -10.52 2.27 -9.53
C PRO A 48 -10.14 1.01 -10.31
N GLN A 49 -9.35 1.19 -11.37
CA GLN A 49 -8.82 0.08 -12.18
C GLN A 49 -8.09 -0.91 -11.28
N GLY A 50 -8.59 -2.15 -11.22
CA GLY A 50 -7.96 -3.26 -10.52
C GLY A 50 -8.86 -4.10 -9.61
N ALA A 51 -10.13 -3.73 -9.41
CA ALA A 51 -11.06 -4.56 -8.66
C ALA A 51 -11.61 -5.70 -9.56
N VAL A 52 -10.93 -6.84 -9.53
CA VAL A 52 -11.28 -8.02 -10.33
C VAL A 52 -11.94 -9.08 -9.45
N PRO A 53 -13.06 -9.70 -9.88
CA PRO A 53 -13.74 -10.75 -9.12
C PRO A 53 -12.87 -11.97 -8.82
N ALA A 54 -13.17 -12.66 -7.71
CA ALA A 54 -12.34 -13.73 -7.14
C ALA A 54 -12.01 -14.91 -8.09
N TYR A 55 -12.85 -15.19 -9.09
CA TYR A 55 -12.64 -16.28 -10.05
C TYR A 55 -11.62 -15.95 -11.16
N LEU A 56 -11.31 -14.67 -11.39
CA LEU A 56 -10.28 -14.24 -12.35
C LEU A 56 -8.88 -14.23 -11.72
N LEU A 57 -8.77 -14.31 -10.39
CA LEU A 57 -7.49 -14.18 -9.67
C LEU A 57 -6.48 -15.29 -10.01
N ASP A 58 -6.95 -16.51 -10.30
CA ASP A 58 -6.06 -17.61 -10.70
C ASP A 58 -5.51 -17.42 -12.15
N ARG A 59 -6.07 -16.51 -12.97
CA ARG A 59 -5.62 -16.22 -14.35
C ARG A 59 -4.62 -15.06 -14.45
N GLU A 60 -4.59 -14.16 -13.46
CA GLU A 60 -3.86 -12.88 -13.53
C GLU A 60 -2.43 -12.89 -12.95
N GLY A 61 -1.80 -14.06 -12.83
CA GLY A 61 -0.38 -14.15 -12.44
C GLY A 61 -0.10 -13.93 -10.94
N HIS A 62 -1.14 -13.91 -10.10
CA HIS A 62 -1.04 -13.75 -8.64
C HIS A 62 -0.47 -15.00 -7.93
N ILE A 63 -0.52 -16.14 -8.63
CA ILE A 63 -0.12 -17.44 -8.12
C ILE A 63 0.71 -18.13 -9.20
N LYS A 64 1.98 -18.40 -8.89
CA LYS A 64 2.92 -19.05 -9.80
C LYS A 64 3.03 -20.54 -9.47
N ILE A 65 3.05 -21.38 -10.50
CA ILE A 65 3.36 -22.81 -10.34
C ILE A 65 4.82 -22.92 -9.91
N TYR A 66 5.07 -23.70 -8.85
CA TYR A 66 6.40 -23.87 -8.27
C TYR A 66 6.87 -25.31 -8.44
N SER A 67 7.89 -25.52 -9.26
CA SER A 67 8.46 -26.84 -9.54
C SER A 67 9.75 -27.04 -8.74
N ASN A 68 9.80 -28.04 -7.85
CA ASN A 68 11.02 -28.45 -7.13
C ASN A 68 11.96 -29.33 -7.97
N ARG A 69 11.50 -29.85 -9.12
CA ARG A 69 12.24 -30.81 -9.95
C ARG A 69 13.14 -30.08 -10.97
N LYS A 70 14.25 -30.72 -11.36
CA LYS A 70 15.18 -30.20 -12.37
C LYS A 70 14.51 -29.99 -13.74
N GLU A 71 13.52 -30.81 -14.04
CA GLU A 71 12.66 -30.67 -15.23
C GLU A 71 11.34 -30.01 -14.80
N LYS A 72 10.90 -29.00 -15.56
CA LYS A 72 9.66 -28.25 -15.30
C LYS A 72 8.44 -29.09 -15.68
N GLU A 73 8.13 -30.09 -14.87
CA GLU A 73 6.84 -30.79 -14.93
C GLU A 73 5.76 -29.95 -14.23
N GLU A 74 4.49 -30.10 -14.64
CA GLU A 74 3.36 -29.40 -14.01
C GLU A 74 3.22 -29.81 -12.54
N SER A 75 3.73 -28.97 -11.65
CA SER A 75 3.72 -29.24 -10.23
C SER A 75 2.43 -28.76 -9.56
N MET A 76 2.00 -29.51 -8.55
CA MET A 76 0.80 -29.19 -7.78
C MET A 76 1.02 -28.07 -6.75
N GLU A 77 2.29 -27.72 -6.47
CA GLU A 77 2.68 -26.65 -5.56
C GLU A 77 2.64 -25.29 -6.26
N ARG A 78 2.13 -24.29 -5.54
CA ARG A 78 1.97 -22.93 -6.06
C ARG A 78 2.49 -21.91 -5.07
N ILE A 79 3.33 -21.00 -5.53
CA ILE A 79 3.78 -19.84 -4.76
C ILE A 79 2.78 -18.70 -4.93
N VAL A 80 2.32 -18.14 -3.82
CA VAL A 80 1.56 -16.89 -3.81
C VAL A 80 2.55 -15.75 -3.90
N THR A 81 2.48 -14.95 -4.97
CA THR A 81 3.36 -13.78 -5.13
C THR A 81 2.80 -12.55 -4.42
N LYS A 82 1.49 -12.57 -4.13
CA LYS A 82 0.78 -11.41 -3.60
C LYS A 82 0.80 -11.32 -2.09
N ALA A 83 0.67 -10.10 -1.58
CA ALA A 83 0.60 -9.87 -0.15
C ALA A 83 -0.60 -10.65 0.43
N CYS A 84 -0.41 -11.24 1.59
CA CYS A 84 -1.37 -12.08 2.25
C CYS A 84 -1.50 -11.65 3.69
N CYS A 85 -2.71 -11.65 4.23
CA CYS A 85 -2.90 -11.54 5.67
C CYS A 85 -3.00 -12.96 6.24
N VAL A 86 -2.39 -13.14 7.41
CA VAL A 86 -2.29 -14.42 8.09
C VAL A 86 -2.66 -14.20 9.55
N GLY A 87 -3.60 -14.99 10.07
CA GLY A 87 -4.02 -14.93 11.46
C GLY A 87 -2.91 -15.37 12.43
N ASP A 88 -3.03 -14.99 13.69
CA ASP A 88 -1.97 -15.16 14.70
C ASP A 88 -1.66 -16.62 15.08
N GLY A 89 -2.53 -17.56 14.73
CA GLY A 89 -2.34 -19.00 14.94
C GLY A 89 -1.91 -19.80 13.69
N PHE A 90 -1.35 -19.16 12.67
CA PHE A 90 -1.03 -19.85 11.43
C PHE A 90 0.18 -20.79 11.54
N THR A 91 -0.10 -22.09 11.55
CA THR A 91 0.91 -23.13 11.42
C THR A 91 1.07 -23.54 9.96
N GLN A 92 2.31 -23.54 9.45
CA GLN A 92 2.57 -24.03 8.11
C GLN A 92 2.33 -25.54 8.05
N LYS A 93 1.58 -25.99 7.05
CA LYS A 93 1.44 -27.42 6.77
C LYS A 93 2.80 -28.02 6.33
N PRO A 94 3.06 -29.31 6.61
CA PRO A 94 4.24 -29.99 6.11
C PRO A 94 4.32 -29.88 4.57
N PRO A 95 5.52 -29.81 3.96
CA PRO A 95 5.70 -29.59 2.52
C PRO A 95 4.86 -30.54 1.65
N LYS A 96 4.79 -31.82 2.03
CA LYS A 96 4.03 -32.86 1.32
C LYS A 96 2.53 -32.56 1.14
N TYR A 97 1.94 -31.79 2.06
CA TYR A 97 0.50 -31.45 2.04
C TYR A 97 0.25 -29.96 1.73
N LYS A 98 1.32 -29.20 1.43
CA LYS A 98 1.26 -27.75 1.25
C LYS A 98 1.12 -27.42 -0.24
N ARG A 99 -0.12 -27.21 -0.69
CA ARG A 99 -0.41 -26.79 -2.07
C ARG A 99 -0.03 -25.33 -2.36
N PHE A 100 -0.13 -24.46 -1.35
CA PHE A 100 0.16 -23.03 -1.48
C PHE A 100 1.29 -22.61 -0.55
N ILE A 101 2.35 -22.05 -1.14
CA ILE A 101 3.51 -21.52 -0.45
C ILE A 101 3.32 -20.01 -0.31
N ARG A 102 3.26 -19.54 0.95
CA ARG A 102 3.34 -18.12 1.30
C ARG A 102 4.72 -17.85 1.89
N THR A 103 5.40 -16.85 1.36
CA THR A 103 6.64 -16.35 1.95
C THR A 103 6.34 -15.49 3.17
N MET A 104 7.21 -15.49 4.18
CA MET A 104 7.00 -14.65 5.37
C MET A 104 6.98 -13.16 5.03
N SER A 105 7.74 -12.73 4.02
CA SER A 105 7.77 -11.35 3.52
C SER A 105 6.44 -10.91 2.91
N SER A 106 5.71 -11.82 2.25
CA SER A 106 4.38 -11.53 1.72
C SER A 106 3.30 -11.47 2.81
N CYS A 107 3.60 -11.88 4.04
CA CYS A 107 2.61 -11.93 5.12
C CYS A 107 2.55 -10.60 5.89
N VAL A 108 1.49 -9.82 5.66
CA VAL A 108 1.29 -8.52 6.31
C VAL A 108 0.38 -8.68 7.52
N LYS A 109 0.86 -8.26 8.70
CA LYS A 109 0.10 -8.26 9.96
C LYS A 109 -0.33 -6.87 10.44
N LYS A 110 0.42 -5.84 10.05
CA LYS A 110 0.25 -4.46 10.49
C LYS A 110 -0.09 -3.55 9.33
N THR A 111 -0.83 -2.50 9.61
CA THR A 111 -1.32 -1.54 8.61
C THR A 111 -1.15 -0.10 9.06
N HIS A 112 -1.09 0.78 8.07
CA HIS A 112 -1.22 2.21 8.24
C HIS A 112 -2.67 2.61 8.03
N VAL A 113 -3.28 3.16 9.07
CA VAL A 113 -4.71 3.46 9.14
C VAL A 113 -4.91 4.96 8.91
N THR A 114 -5.60 5.34 7.85
CA THR A 114 -5.82 6.74 7.46
C THR A 114 -7.27 7.14 7.68
N HIS A 115 -7.51 8.04 8.63
CA HIS A 115 -8.86 8.55 8.90
C HIS A 115 -9.13 9.81 8.06
N PRO A 116 -10.13 9.81 7.16
CA PRO A 116 -10.36 10.94 6.25
C PRO A 116 -10.77 12.22 6.98
N GLU A 117 -11.56 12.12 8.05
CA GLU A 117 -12.02 13.30 8.81
C GLU A 117 -10.90 13.95 9.64
N LEU A 118 -10.08 13.14 10.33
CA LEU A 118 -8.97 13.62 11.15
C LEU A 118 -7.73 13.98 10.32
N ARG A 119 -7.68 13.57 9.04
CA ARG A 119 -6.52 13.71 8.14
C ARG A 119 -5.21 13.23 8.77
N ALA A 120 -5.30 12.20 9.61
CA ALA A 120 -4.18 11.62 10.34
C ALA A 120 -4.00 10.15 9.95
N THR A 121 -2.74 9.71 9.95
CA THR A 121 -2.35 8.32 9.69
C THR A 121 -1.77 7.70 10.95
N PHE A 122 -2.37 6.61 11.41
CA PHE A 122 -1.93 5.85 12.58
C PHE A 122 -1.11 4.66 12.11
N TRP A 123 0.09 4.51 12.69
CA TRP A 123 1.04 3.48 12.28
C TRP A 123 0.85 2.20 13.09
N GLY A 124 0.89 1.05 12.41
CA GLY A 124 1.12 -0.22 13.08
C GLY A 124 -0.12 -0.89 13.66
N ALA A 125 -1.32 -0.50 13.23
CA ALA A 125 -2.56 -1.15 13.66
C ALA A 125 -2.63 -2.60 13.15
N SER A 126 -2.97 -3.51 14.06
CA SER A 126 -3.06 -4.94 13.77
C SER A 126 -4.31 -5.27 12.95
N VAL A 127 -4.14 -6.10 11.90
CA VAL A 127 -5.26 -6.67 11.16
C VAL A 127 -5.90 -7.76 12.02
N LEU A 128 -7.20 -7.62 12.31
CA LEU A 128 -7.94 -8.59 13.11
C LEU A 128 -8.48 -9.72 12.23
N SER A 129 -9.16 -9.36 11.15
CA SER A 129 -9.74 -10.34 10.24
C SER A 129 -9.77 -9.79 8.80
N ILE A 130 -9.57 -10.67 7.82
CA ILE A 130 -9.98 -10.38 6.44
C ILE A 130 -11.46 -10.69 6.39
N CYS A 131 -12.27 -9.73 6.01
CA CYS A 131 -13.69 -9.96 5.75
C CYS A 131 -13.80 -11.01 4.63
N GLN A 132 -14.08 -12.26 5.04
CA GLN A 132 -14.73 -13.43 4.42
C GLN A 132 -14.70 -13.70 2.89
N VAL A 133 -14.25 -12.79 2.03
CA VAL A 133 -14.40 -12.84 0.57
C VAL A 133 -13.24 -13.57 -0.13
N THR A 134 -12.04 -13.60 0.45
CA THR A 134 -10.91 -14.33 -0.15
C THR A 134 -10.63 -15.63 0.60
N ILE A 135 -11.08 -16.75 0.04
CA ILE A 135 -10.76 -18.13 0.50
C ILE A 135 -9.24 -18.35 0.69
N ARG A 136 -8.41 -17.49 0.08
CA ARG A 136 -6.94 -17.57 0.09
C ARG A 136 -6.26 -16.38 0.76
N GLY A 137 -6.97 -15.44 1.40
CA GLY A 137 -6.38 -14.37 2.22
C GLY A 137 -5.37 -13.47 1.51
N VAL A 138 -5.51 -13.28 0.19
CA VAL A 138 -4.69 -12.37 -0.61
C VAL A 138 -5.22 -10.96 -0.44
N ILE A 139 -4.32 -9.99 -0.32
CA ILE A 139 -4.62 -8.58 -0.16
C ILE A 139 -4.23 -7.83 -1.43
N THR A 140 -5.22 -7.20 -2.06
CA THR A 140 -5.05 -6.29 -3.20
C THR A 140 -5.73 -4.97 -2.90
N LYS A 141 -5.42 -3.94 -3.69
CA LYS A 141 -6.14 -2.68 -3.63
C LYS A 141 -7.65 -2.90 -3.74
N GLY A 142 -8.40 -2.21 -2.89
CA GLY A 142 -9.85 -2.25 -2.81
C GLY A 142 -10.43 -3.31 -1.88
N ILE A 143 -9.61 -4.21 -1.32
CA ILE A 143 -10.08 -5.21 -0.34
C ILE A 143 -10.45 -4.54 0.97
N VAL A 144 -11.49 -5.08 1.60
CA VAL A 144 -12.03 -4.60 2.87
C VAL A 144 -11.55 -5.48 4.01
N LEU A 145 -11.00 -4.86 5.05
CA LEU A 145 -10.35 -5.52 6.19
C LEU A 145 -10.91 -4.98 7.50
N GLU A 146 -10.96 -5.84 8.51
CA GLU A 146 -11.21 -5.43 9.88
C GLU A 146 -9.88 -5.15 10.58
N VAL A 147 -9.69 -3.91 11.01
CA VAL A 147 -8.44 -3.45 11.62
C VAL A 147 -8.73 -2.96 13.04
N ASN A 148 -7.81 -3.27 13.94
CA ASN A 148 -7.90 -2.85 15.32
C ASN A 148 -7.78 -1.32 15.43
N THR A 149 -8.72 -0.69 16.15
CA THR A 149 -8.79 0.76 16.34
C THR A 149 -8.63 1.19 17.79
N SER A 150 -8.07 0.34 18.66
CA SER A 150 -7.87 0.65 20.08
C SER A 150 -7.07 1.94 20.29
N GLU A 151 -6.04 2.19 19.48
CA GLU A 151 -5.21 3.39 19.56
C GLU A 151 -5.92 4.68 19.12
N LEU A 152 -7.01 4.57 18.35
CA LEU A 152 -7.82 5.71 17.92
C LEU A 152 -8.78 6.20 19.01
N GLY A 153 -9.03 5.39 20.05
CA GLY A 153 -9.93 5.76 21.14
C GLY A 153 -11.38 5.98 20.71
N LEU A 154 -11.85 5.31 19.65
CA LEU A 154 -13.22 5.47 19.16
C LEU A 154 -14.21 4.88 20.17
N ALA A 155 -15.21 5.68 20.55
CA ALA A 155 -16.30 5.26 21.42
C ALA A 155 -17.65 5.54 20.77
N THR A 156 -18.61 4.66 21.04
CA THR A 156 -20.01 4.90 20.69
C THR A 156 -20.64 5.90 21.66
N GLN A 157 -21.78 6.51 21.28
CA GLN A 157 -22.52 7.43 22.15
C GLN A 157 -22.91 6.79 23.51
N GLY A 158 -22.98 5.45 23.58
CA GLY A 158 -23.21 4.69 24.80
C GLY A 158 -21.95 4.36 25.60
N GLY A 159 -20.81 4.98 25.32
CA GLY A 159 -19.55 4.80 26.07
C GLY A 159 -18.82 3.48 25.81
N LYS A 160 -19.31 2.61 24.92
CA LYS A 160 -18.61 1.37 24.57
C LYS A 160 -17.47 1.68 23.59
N VAL A 161 -16.27 1.18 23.92
CA VAL A 161 -15.05 1.32 23.12
C VAL A 161 -15.11 0.40 21.89
N ILE A 162 -14.75 0.95 20.73
CA ILE A 162 -14.71 0.23 19.45
C ILE A 162 -13.29 -0.28 19.22
N TRP A 163 -13.16 -1.60 19.18
CA TRP A 163 -11.91 -2.33 19.06
C TRP A 163 -11.60 -2.76 17.62
N GLY A 164 -12.62 -2.83 16.76
CA GLY A 164 -12.48 -3.13 15.34
C GLY A 164 -13.40 -2.26 14.50
N LYS A 165 -12.88 -1.72 13.40
CA LYS A 165 -13.68 -1.10 12.34
C LYS A 165 -13.28 -1.67 10.99
N ILE A 166 -14.14 -1.43 10.01
CA ILE A 166 -13.96 -1.85 8.63
C ILE A 166 -13.20 -0.76 7.86
N TRP A 167 -12.14 -1.17 7.15
CA TRP A 167 -11.27 -0.29 6.38
C TRP A 167 -11.02 -0.85 4.98
N GLN A 168 -10.82 0.02 4.01
CA GLN A 168 -10.50 -0.37 2.64
C GLN A 168 -9.02 -0.16 2.32
N VAL A 169 -8.38 -1.17 1.76
CA VAL A 169 -6.99 -1.07 1.26
C VAL A 169 -6.95 -0.15 0.04
N THR A 170 -6.10 0.87 0.09
CA THR A 170 -5.98 1.87 -0.99
C THR A 170 -4.82 1.64 -1.93
N ASN A 171 -3.79 0.92 -1.46
CA ASN A 171 -2.55 0.73 -2.18
C ASN A 171 -2.32 -0.74 -2.59
N ASN A 172 -1.22 -1.00 -3.29
CA ASN A 172 -0.80 -2.35 -3.65
C ASN A 172 0.41 -2.73 -2.78
N PRO A 173 0.21 -3.50 -1.69
CA PRO A 173 1.25 -3.74 -0.68
C PRO A 173 2.51 -4.45 -1.21
N GLU A 174 2.43 -5.16 -2.34
CA GLU A 174 3.60 -5.79 -2.97
C GLU A 174 4.61 -4.80 -3.56
N ASN A 175 4.13 -3.65 -4.02
CA ASN A 175 4.98 -2.65 -4.65
C ASN A 175 5.57 -1.70 -3.60
N ASP A 176 4.77 -1.35 -2.59
CA ASP A 176 5.12 -0.34 -1.59
C ASP A 176 5.79 -0.94 -0.36
N GLY A 177 5.63 -2.25 -0.11
CA GLY A 177 6.13 -2.94 1.09
C GLY A 177 5.34 -2.61 2.37
N CYS A 178 4.35 -1.72 2.30
CA CYS A 178 3.47 -1.36 3.40
C CYS A 178 2.00 -1.45 2.96
N MET A 179 1.09 -1.64 3.91
CA MET A 179 -0.35 -1.67 3.65
C MET A 179 -1.00 -0.42 4.23
N THR A 180 -1.62 0.38 3.37
CA THR A 180 -2.38 1.57 3.74
C THR A 180 -3.86 1.29 3.57
N VAL A 181 -4.62 1.59 4.61
CA VAL A 181 -6.08 1.44 4.64
C VAL A 181 -6.75 2.75 4.98
N VAL A 182 -7.92 2.99 4.40
CA VAL A 182 -8.77 4.16 4.63
C VAL A 182 -10.09 3.71 5.26
N LEU A 183 -10.61 4.52 6.17
CA LEU A 183 -11.86 4.20 6.86
C LEU A 183 -13.01 4.15 5.85
N LEU A 184 -13.78 3.08 5.86
CA LEU A 184 -15.12 3.09 5.26
C LEU A 184 -16.07 3.63 6.32
N LEU A 185 -16.60 4.82 6.07
CA LEU A 185 -17.63 5.46 6.90
C LEU A 185 -18.96 4.73 6.76
#